data_AF-A0A1C6GHA0-F1
#
_entry.id   AF-A0A1C6GHA0-F1
#
_cell.length_a   1.000
_cell.length_b   1.000
_cell.length_c   1.000
_cell.angle_alpha   90.00
_cell.angle_beta   90.00
_cell.angle_gamma   90.00
#
_symmetry.space_group_name_H-M   'P 1'
#
loop_
_entity.id
_entity.type
_entity.pdbx_description
1 polymer ?
#
loop_
_entity_poly.entity_id
_entity_poly.type
_entity_poly.pdbx_seq_one_letter_code
_entity_poly.pdbx_strand_id
1 'polypeptide(L)'
;MKAPLLWAAPAFSLALSIGGIDVPHFNNLQISYTADGYGARGVCSQQLTFDVPACDYDDDTVGLFPYGAEVLVSCGTEVPVFYVSSRKPSGGRLSFTCYDRAMFTSAKCTLEESDFTAEEDSSGGDSSSDSDSNGSSDSSNSSDKKNKPKFASVSAVLANIKSICGFTEIAAGDIIGTKITKCPKDKVFGRTAKEILSDLAEAACGCFFVQGGVLTFLPFACGASSALFSADKYSSIEYGLTKVCGSVIMTDGSRTYASGGDTDAYHTMKISSVYASEELAGAVIGAIQNKSYRAWSCRALVSTYPAPGAGITFGETTLVTNFCRLRITDFGLYAEMGRNSVQENEYDPLADRVQIGEVNGSTKMTRQGIKFVNENSKTEYGFEMAGEGIARFAGAILNGMMPTAVKIAENGKSLRANYNGKIFEYAITEDNDGNIIPTTSEVSGDG
;
A
#
# COMPACT_ATOMS: atom_id res chain seq x y z
N MET A 1 -47.69 48.22 10.42
CA MET A 1 -47.26 46.83 10.70
C MET A 1 -46.44 46.36 9.51
N LYS A 2 -45.13 46.16 9.68
CA LYS A 2 -44.26 45.59 8.63
C LYS A 2 -44.49 44.09 8.59
N ALA A 3 -44.86 43.57 7.43
CA ALA A 3 -44.90 42.12 7.19
C ALA A 3 -43.50 41.53 7.44
N PRO A 4 -43.39 40.36 8.09
CA PRO A 4 -42.12 39.68 8.17
C PRO A 4 -41.74 39.21 6.77
N LEU A 5 -40.59 39.66 6.28
CA LEU A 5 -39.89 39.03 5.16
C LEU A 5 -39.54 37.61 5.61
N LEU A 6 -40.37 36.64 5.24
CA LEU A 6 -39.96 35.25 5.19
C LEU A 6 -38.89 35.16 4.10
N TRP A 7 -37.62 35.19 4.51
CA TRP A 7 -36.56 34.60 3.71
C TRP A 7 -36.89 33.11 3.61
N ALA A 8 -37.51 32.69 2.51
CA ALA A 8 -37.43 31.31 2.09
C ALA A 8 -35.95 31.08 1.70
N ALA A 9 -35.14 30.65 2.67
CA ALA A 9 -33.91 29.97 2.32
C ALA A 9 -34.31 28.81 1.39
N PRO A 10 -33.68 28.62 0.23
CA PRO A 10 -33.96 27.46 -0.59
C PRO A 10 -33.84 26.23 0.32
N ALA A 11 -34.96 25.53 0.51
CA ALA A 11 -35.03 24.41 1.42
C ALA A 11 -33.99 23.39 0.95
N PHE A 12 -33.06 23.04 1.83
CA PHE A 12 -32.19 21.90 1.62
C PHE A 12 -33.08 20.71 1.30
N SER A 13 -33.01 20.21 0.07
CA SER A 13 -33.80 19.06 -0.38
C SER A 13 -32.83 17.90 -0.61
N LEU A 14 -33.20 16.76 -0.04
CA LEU A 14 -32.45 15.53 -0.14
C LEU A 14 -33.24 14.57 -1.02
N ALA A 15 -32.64 14.14 -2.13
CA ALA A 15 -33.23 13.17 -3.04
C ALA A 15 -32.22 12.08 -3.38
N LEU A 16 -32.73 10.87 -3.60
CA LEU A 16 -31.95 9.69 -3.95
C LEU A 16 -32.65 8.98 -5.12
N SER A 17 -31.89 8.57 -6.12
CA SER A 17 -32.39 7.66 -7.16
C SER A 17 -31.41 6.52 -7.42
N ILE A 18 -31.95 5.37 -7.80
CA ILE A 18 -31.19 4.16 -8.13
C ILE A 18 -31.66 3.65 -9.49
N GLY A 19 -30.76 3.54 -10.47
CA GLY A 19 -31.09 3.10 -11.82
C GLY A 19 -32.13 3.99 -12.51
N GLY A 20 -32.19 5.26 -12.14
CA GLY A 20 -33.21 6.22 -12.62
C GLY A 20 -34.57 6.13 -11.91
N ILE A 21 -34.70 5.28 -10.90
CA ILE A 21 -35.92 5.16 -10.08
C ILE A 21 -35.75 5.99 -8.81
N ASP A 22 -36.70 6.88 -8.54
CA ASP A 22 -36.71 7.69 -7.33
C ASP A 22 -36.94 6.81 -6.09
N VAL A 23 -36.14 7.06 -5.05
CA VAL A 23 -36.22 6.38 -3.75
C VAL A 23 -36.77 7.39 -2.74
N PRO A 24 -38.09 7.39 -2.46
CA PRO A 24 -38.72 8.44 -1.67
C PRO A 24 -38.45 8.34 -0.16
N HIS A 25 -38.15 7.12 0.34
CA HIS A 25 -37.83 6.90 1.74
C HIS A 25 -36.47 6.23 1.89
N PHE A 26 -35.56 6.91 2.57
CA PHE A 26 -34.23 6.40 2.90
C PHE A 26 -33.72 7.05 4.19
N ASN A 27 -32.72 6.44 4.81
CA ASN A 27 -32.08 6.96 6.01
C ASN A 27 -30.60 6.54 6.06
N ASN A 28 -29.85 7.04 7.04
CA ASN A 28 -28.45 6.69 7.30
C ASN A 28 -27.53 6.94 6.09
N LEU A 29 -27.82 7.98 5.30
CA LEU A 29 -27.04 8.36 4.14
C LEU A 29 -25.65 8.87 4.56
N GLN A 30 -24.63 8.14 4.13
CA GLN A 30 -23.23 8.44 4.48
C GLN A 30 -22.33 8.21 3.27
N ILE A 31 -21.49 9.19 2.97
CA ILE A 31 -20.37 9.05 2.02
C ILE A 31 -19.09 8.94 2.82
N SER A 32 -18.19 8.04 2.44
CA SER A 32 -16.87 7.93 3.07
C SER A 32 -15.78 7.50 2.11
N TYR A 33 -14.56 7.98 2.34
CA TYR A 33 -13.36 7.48 1.71
C TYR A 33 -12.20 7.53 2.69
N THR A 34 -11.20 6.69 2.46
CA THR A 34 -9.91 6.77 3.13
C THR A 34 -8.84 6.29 2.17
N ALA A 35 -7.78 7.07 2.01
CA ALA A 35 -6.59 6.62 1.31
C ALA A 35 -5.91 5.51 2.12
N ASP A 36 -5.27 4.56 1.43
CA ASP A 36 -4.46 3.57 2.13
C ASP A 36 -3.24 4.24 2.77
N GLY A 37 -3.08 4.05 4.07
CA GLY A 37 -2.04 4.71 4.86
C GLY A 37 -2.06 6.23 4.69
N TYR A 38 -0.89 6.82 4.48
CA TYR A 38 -0.75 8.25 4.18
C TYR A 38 -0.98 8.62 2.70
N GLY A 39 -1.53 7.73 1.88
CA GLY A 39 -1.91 8.02 0.49
C GLY A 39 -0.72 8.06 -0.48
N ALA A 40 0.21 7.13 -0.34
CA ALA A 40 1.38 7.00 -1.23
C ALA A 40 1.28 5.83 -2.23
N ARG A 41 0.17 5.08 -2.22
CA ARG A 41 -0.10 4.00 -3.19
C ARG A 41 -1.60 3.74 -3.36
N GLY A 42 -1.92 3.02 -4.43
CA GLY A 42 -3.21 2.38 -4.62
C GLY A 42 -4.28 3.23 -5.31
N VAL A 43 -5.48 2.66 -5.36
CA VAL A 43 -6.70 3.29 -5.89
C VAL A 43 -7.72 3.36 -4.76
N CYS A 44 -8.05 4.57 -4.33
CA CYS A 44 -9.03 4.81 -3.29
C CYS A 44 -10.43 4.93 -3.89
N SER A 45 -11.34 4.12 -3.38
CA SER A 45 -12.77 4.17 -3.71
C SER A 45 -13.52 4.97 -2.66
N GLN A 46 -14.43 5.84 -3.12
CA GLN A 46 -15.45 6.44 -2.28
C GLN A 46 -16.62 5.47 -2.13
N GLN A 47 -17.12 5.32 -0.91
CA GLN A 47 -18.26 4.47 -0.56
C GLN A 47 -19.45 5.33 -0.18
N LEU A 48 -20.63 4.97 -0.69
CA LEU A 48 -21.93 5.48 -0.25
C LEU A 48 -22.69 4.35 0.44
N THR A 49 -23.27 4.63 1.60
CA THR A 49 -24.18 3.72 2.30
C THR A 49 -25.46 4.42 2.68
N PHE A 50 -26.58 3.69 2.61
CA PHE A 50 -27.89 4.13 3.06
C PHE A 50 -28.79 2.93 3.31
N ASP A 51 -29.87 3.15 4.06
CA ASP A 51 -30.91 2.18 4.32
C ASP A 51 -32.22 2.62 3.64
N VAL A 52 -32.97 1.69 3.07
CA VAL A 52 -34.37 1.90 2.67
C VAL A 52 -35.29 0.95 3.43
N PRO A 53 -36.56 1.33 3.70
CA PRO A 53 -37.54 0.42 4.27
C PRO A 53 -37.77 -0.77 3.33
N ALA A 54 -37.73 -2.00 3.85
CA ALA A 54 -37.98 -3.19 3.02
C ALA A 54 -39.45 -3.26 2.56
N CYS A 55 -40.39 -2.66 3.31
CA CYS A 55 -41.80 -2.60 2.93
C CYS A 55 -42.08 -1.77 1.66
N ASP A 56 -41.14 -0.93 1.25
CA ASP A 56 -41.27 -0.15 0.02
C ASP A 56 -40.92 -0.99 -1.22
N TYR A 57 -40.29 -2.16 -1.01
CA TYR A 57 -39.71 -3.00 -2.05
C TYR A 57 -39.89 -4.48 -1.69
N ASP A 58 -41.04 -5.07 -2.08
CA ASP A 58 -41.41 -6.48 -1.83
C ASP A 58 -40.45 -7.49 -2.50
N ASP A 59 -40.56 -8.79 -2.18
CA ASP A 59 -39.68 -9.86 -2.72
C ASP A 59 -39.69 -9.97 -4.27
N ASP A 60 -40.72 -9.46 -4.94
CA ASP A 60 -40.79 -9.39 -6.41
C ASP A 60 -39.91 -8.27 -7.01
N THR A 61 -39.34 -7.40 -6.15
CA THR A 61 -38.50 -6.25 -6.54
C THR A 61 -37.00 -6.54 -6.53
N VAL A 62 -36.60 -7.80 -6.32
CA VAL A 62 -35.19 -8.24 -6.32
C VAL A 62 -34.46 -7.84 -7.61
N GLY A 63 -35.16 -7.62 -8.73
CA GLY A 63 -34.61 -7.09 -9.98
C GLY A 63 -34.48 -5.57 -10.10
N LEU A 64 -35.09 -4.76 -9.22
CA LEU A 64 -35.19 -3.30 -9.39
C LEU A 64 -33.85 -2.58 -9.20
N PHE A 65 -32.96 -3.13 -8.37
CA PHE A 65 -31.66 -2.51 -8.06
C PHE A 65 -30.51 -3.49 -8.29
N PRO A 66 -30.13 -3.74 -9.55
CA PRO A 66 -29.06 -4.68 -9.89
C PRO A 66 -27.67 -4.15 -9.49
N TYR A 67 -26.70 -5.06 -9.42
CA TYR A 67 -25.29 -4.68 -9.32
C TYR A 67 -24.90 -3.73 -10.46
N GLY A 68 -24.17 -2.67 -10.14
CA GLY A 68 -23.74 -1.64 -11.08
C GLY A 68 -24.83 -0.61 -11.43
N ALA A 69 -26.04 -0.69 -10.87
CA ALA A 69 -27.05 0.35 -11.04
C ALA A 69 -26.53 1.69 -10.50
N GLU A 70 -26.69 2.75 -11.29
CA GLU A 70 -26.26 4.10 -10.92
C GLU A 70 -27.07 4.64 -9.74
N VAL A 71 -26.40 5.29 -8.79
CA VAL A 71 -26.98 5.90 -7.61
C VAL A 71 -26.63 7.38 -7.58
N LEU A 72 -27.66 8.22 -7.61
CA LEU A 72 -27.53 9.67 -7.61
C LEU A 72 -28.11 10.23 -6.31
N VAL A 73 -27.33 11.12 -5.69
CA VAL A 73 -27.74 11.85 -4.48
C VAL A 73 -27.79 13.33 -4.82
N SER A 74 -28.91 13.99 -4.52
CA SER A 74 -29.04 15.45 -4.59
C SER A 74 -29.17 15.99 -3.18
N CYS A 75 -28.22 16.81 -2.74
CA CYS A 75 -28.18 17.34 -1.37
C CYS A 75 -27.66 18.79 -1.30
N GLY A 76 -28.01 19.62 -2.29
CA GLY A 76 -27.61 21.04 -2.34
C GLY A 76 -26.12 21.30 -2.66
N THR A 77 -25.32 20.24 -2.85
CA THR A 77 -23.95 20.29 -3.33
C THR A 77 -23.70 19.13 -4.29
N GLU A 78 -22.69 19.25 -5.14
CA GLU A 78 -22.30 18.17 -6.04
C GLU A 78 -21.62 17.06 -5.24
N VAL A 79 -22.13 15.85 -5.39
CA VAL A 79 -21.58 14.62 -4.81
C VAL A 79 -21.29 13.63 -5.93
N PRO A 80 -20.35 12.68 -5.73
CA PRO A 80 -20.01 11.71 -6.76
C PRO A 80 -21.21 10.85 -7.18
N VAL A 81 -21.16 10.35 -8.41
CA VAL A 81 -22.03 9.26 -8.85
C VAL A 81 -21.52 7.95 -8.28
N PHE A 82 -22.41 7.18 -7.64
CA PHE A 82 -22.10 5.87 -7.07
C PHE A 82 -22.81 4.77 -7.87
N TYR A 83 -22.42 3.51 -7.63
CA TYR A 83 -23.07 2.35 -8.23
C TYR A 83 -23.26 1.26 -7.19
N VAL A 84 -24.39 0.55 -7.28
CA VAL A 84 -24.75 -0.52 -6.34
C VAL A 84 -23.73 -1.64 -6.40
N SER A 85 -23.07 -1.94 -5.28
CA SER A 85 -22.15 -3.07 -5.15
C SER A 85 -22.78 -4.23 -4.40
N SER A 86 -23.49 -3.95 -3.31
CA SER A 86 -24.24 -4.97 -2.59
C SER A 86 -25.43 -4.38 -1.86
N ARG A 87 -26.38 -5.26 -1.52
CA ARG A 87 -27.53 -4.95 -0.67
C ARG A 87 -27.71 -6.06 0.33
N LYS A 88 -28.07 -5.71 1.56
CA LYS A 88 -28.27 -6.67 2.65
C LYS A 88 -29.61 -6.42 3.33
N PRO A 89 -30.57 -7.37 3.23
CA PRO A 89 -31.80 -7.29 4.02
C PRO A 89 -31.48 -7.61 5.49
N SER A 90 -32.02 -6.82 6.41
CA SER A 90 -31.88 -7.03 7.85
C SER A 90 -32.97 -6.26 8.60
N GLY A 91 -33.73 -6.88 9.50
CA GLY A 91 -34.63 -6.17 10.44
C GLY A 91 -35.61 -5.18 9.79
N GLY A 92 -36.25 -5.55 8.67
CA GLY A 92 -37.24 -4.72 7.98
C GLY A 92 -36.65 -3.58 7.13
N ARG A 93 -35.34 -3.55 6.91
CA ARG A 93 -34.66 -2.60 6.02
C ARG A 93 -33.77 -3.32 5.02
N LEU A 94 -33.49 -2.65 3.91
CA LEU A 94 -32.51 -3.04 2.92
C LEU A 94 -31.35 -2.04 2.96
N SER A 95 -30.18 -2.49 3.42
CA SER A 95 -28.99 -1.66 3.51
C SER A 95 -28.17 -1.77 2.22
N PHE A 96 -27.84 -0.63 1.62
CA PHE A 96 -27.04 -0.54 0.40
C PHE A 96 -25.60 -0.20 0.71
N THR A 97 -24.68 -0.85 -0.01
CA THR A 97 -23.28 -0.44 -0.12
C THR A 97 -23.00 -0.19 -1.59
N CYS A 98 -22.63 1.04 -1.89
CA CYS A 98 -22.34 1.53 -3.22
C CYS A 98 -20.93 2.11 -3.24
N TYR A 99 -20.29 2.08 -4.39
CA TYR A 99 -18.96 2.66 -4.59
C TYR A 99 -18.98 3.60 -5.78
N ASP A 100 -18.05 4.54 -5.81
CA ASP A 100 -17.80 5.34 -7.00
C ASP A 100 -17.34 4.46 -8.18
N ARG A 101 -17.04 5.11 -9.30
CA ARG A 101 -16.60 4.42 -10.52
C ARG A 101 -15.33 3.57 -10.34
N ALA A 102 -14.56 3.75 -9.26
CA ALA A 102 -13.40 2.92 -8.99
C ALA A 102 -13.77 1.45 -8.76
N MET A 103 -15.03 1.10 -8.46
CA MET A 103 -15.44 -0.31 -8.33
C MET A 103 -15.25 -1.14 -9.60
N PHE A 104 -15.31 -0.51 -10.77
CA PHE A 104 -15.12 -1.17 -12.06
C PHE A 104 -13.64 -1.45 -12.36
N THR A 105 -12.70 -0.99 -11.51
CA THR A 105 -11.27 -1.32 -11.64
C THR A 105 -10.96 -2.80 -11.36
N SER A 106 -11.94 -3.57 -10.91
CA SER A 106 -11.87 -5.03 -10.86
C SER A 106 -11.87 -5.69 -12.25
N ALA A 107 -12.22 -4.96 -13.31
CA ALA A 107 -12.13 -5.43 -14.69
C ALA A 107 -10.68 -5.75 -15.10
N LYS A 108 -10.51 -6.84 -15.86
CA LYS A 108 -9.20 -7.24 -16.40
C LYS A 108 -8.82 -6.39 -17.61
N CYS A 109 -7.53 -6.09 -17.73
CA CYS A 109 -6.96 -5.49 -18.93
C CYS A 109 -7.24 -6.39 -20.15
N THR A 110 -7.68 -5.78 -21.24
CA THR A 110 -8.05 -6.48 -22.48
C THR A 110 -7.02 -6.30 -23.61
N LEU A 111 -5.81 -5.84 -23.27
CA LEU A 111 -4.70 -5.82 -24.21
C LEU A 111 -4.30 -7.25 -24.58
N GLU A 112 -4.09 -7.48 -25.86
CA GLU A 112 -3.76 -8.76 -26.45
C GLU A 112 -2.24 -8.93 -26.58
N GLU A 113 -1.79 -10.16 -26.85
CA GLU A 113 -0.35 -10.48 -27.02
C GLU A 113 0.34 -9.57 -28.06
N SER A 114 -0.39 -9.16 -29.09
CA SER A 114 0.09 -8.28 -30.16
C SER A 114 0.38 -6.85 -29.71
N ASP A 115 -0.20 -6.41 -28.59
CA ASP A 115 0.00 -5.06 -28.05
C ASP A 115 1.32 -4.92 -27.28
N PHE A 116 2.05 -6.04 -27.10
CA PHE A 116 3.32 -6.09 -26.39
C PHE A 116 4.48 -6.33 -27.36
N THR A 117 5.35 -5.33 -27.50
CA THR A 117 6.53 -5.40 -28.35
C THR A 117 7.79 -5.63 -27.53
N ALA A 118 8.73 -6.40 -28.08
CA ALA A 118 10.07 -6.49 -27.49
C ALA A 118 10.80 -5.15 -27.69
N GLU A 119 11.70 -4.80 -26.79
CA GLU A 119 12.60 -3.69 -27.08
C GLU A 119 13.47 -4.07 -28.29
N GLU A 120 13.31 -3.31 -29.38
CA GLU A 120 14.30 -3.30 -30.44
C GLU A 120 15.54 -2.63 -29.85
N ASP A 121 16.67 -3.34 -29.89
CA ASP A 121 17.95 -2.80 -29.49
C ASP A 121 18.16 -1.54 -30.33
N SER A 122 18.10 -0.36 -29.72
CA SER A 122 18.53 0.87 -30.36
C SER A 122 20.06 0.80 -30.47
N SER A 123 20.55 -0.02 -31.39
CA SER A 123 21.90 0.13 -31.91
C SER A 123 21.92 1.48 -32.63
N GLY A 124 22.50 2.48 -31.98
CA GLY A 124 22.82 3.75 -32.61
C GLY A 124 23.55 3.47 -33.91
N GLY A 125 22.88 3.75 -35.03
CA GLY A 125 23.49 3.71 -36.34
C GLY A 125 24.50 4.83 -36.42
N ASP A 126 25.76 4.51 -36.14
CA ASP A 126 26.88 5.25 -36.73
C ASP A 126 26.79 5.04 -38.24
N SER A 127 26.24 6.04 -38.92
CA SER A 127 26.31 6.14 -40.36
C SER A 127 27.74 6.51 -40.76
N SER A 128 28.62 5.52 -40.86
CA SER A 128 29.75 5.57 -41.77
C SER A 128 29.41 4.77 -43.01
N SER A 129 29.09 5.49 -44.07
CA SER A 129 29.07 4.98 -45.43
C SER A 129 30.43 4.37 -45.76
N ASP A 130 30.45 3.09 -46.13
CA ASP A 130 31.33 2.62 -47.20
C ASP A 130 30.67 1.44 -47.90
N SER A 131 30.69 1.53 -49.23
CA SER A 131 30.10 0.59 -50.16
C SER A 131 30.97 -0.65 -50.22
N ASP A 132 30.39 -1.84 -50.30
CA ASP A 132 30.68 -2.78 -51.38
C ASP A 132 29.83 -4.06 -51.28
N SER A 133 29.31 -4.43 -52.45
CA SER A 133 28.59 -5.64 -52.82
C SER A 133 29.28 -6.96 -52.43
N ASN A 134 28.52 -7.97 -52.01
CA ASN A 134 28.20 -9.19 -52.80
C ASN A 134 27.45 -10.22 -51.92
N GLY A 135 26.56 -11.00 -52.52
CA GLY A 135 25.55 -11.78 -51.82
C GLY A 135 26.01 -13.03 -51.05
N SER A 136 25.15 -13.49 -50.14
CA SER A 136 24.76 -14.89 -50.01
C SER A 136 23.50 -14.96 -49.14
N SER A 137 22.51 -15.70 -49.64
CA SER A 137 21.28 -16.00 -48.92
C SER A 137 21.54 -17.21 -48.04
N ASP A 138 21.85 -16.98 -46.77
CA ASP A 138 21.87 -18.04 -45.76
C ASP A 138 20.74 -17.83 -44.75
N SER A 139 19.72 -18.65 -44.95
CA SER A 139 18.64 -18.93 -44.00
C SER A 139 19.22 -19.42 -42.67
N SER A 140 19.40 -18.50 -41.73
CA SER A 140 19.73 -18.82 -40.35
C SER A 140 18.43 -18.94 -39.55
N ASN A 141 18.02 -20.20 -39.39
CA ASN A 141 16.99 -20.65 -38.49
C ASN A 141 17.41 -20.33 -37.04
N SER A 142 17.09 -19.12 -36.55
CA SER A 142 17.40 -18.70 -35.17
C SER A 142 16.29 -19.16 -34.23
N SER A 143 16.54 -20.28 -33.58
CA SER A 143 15.78 -20.79 -32.43
C SER A 143 16.03 -20.00 -31.12
N ASP A 144 16.57 -18.78 -31.18
CA ASP A 144 16.93 -17.97 -30.01
C ASP A 144 15.93 -16.84 -29.66
N LYS A 145 14.75 -16.82 -30.27
CA LYS A 145 13.69 -15.83 -29.95
C LYS A 145 12.88 -16.14 -28.68
N LYS A 146 13.41 -16.91 -27.72
CA LYS A 146 12.72 -17.13 -26.43
C LYS A 146 13.20 -16.10 -25.40
N ASN A 147 12.27 -15.21 -25.04
CA ASN A 147 12.27 -14.29 -23.90
C ASN A 147 13.07 -12.98 -23.99
N LYS A 148 12.93 -12.21 -25.08
CA LYS A 148 13.08 -10.74 -24.91
C LYS A 148 11.89 -10.21 -24.08
N PRO A 149 12.12 -9.37 -23.05
CA PRO A 149 11.04 -8.76 -22.29
C PRO A 149 10.16 -7.92 -23.22
N LYS A 150 8.84 -8.08 -23.10
CA LYS A 150 7.87 -7.37 -23.92
C LYS A 150 7.13 -6.32 -23.10
N PHE A 151 6.80 -5.21 -23.73
CA PHE A 151 6.19 -4.05 -23.09
C PHE A 151 5.03 -3.49 -23.91
N ALA A 152 4.03 -2.95 -23.22
CA ALA A 152 3.04 -2.05 -23.80
C ALA A 152 3.36 -0.61 -23.42
N SER A 153 2.96 0.37 -24.22
CA SER A 153 3.09 1.78 -23.79
C SER A 153 2.12 2.07 -22.64
N VAL A 154 2.55 2.88 -21.68
CA VAL A 154 1.68 3.32 -20.57
C VAL A 154 0.44 4.03 -21.10
N SER A 155 0.56 4.81 -22.17
CA SER A 155 -0.58 5.46 -22.82
C SER A 155 -1.63 4.46 -23.33
N ALA A 156 -1.21 3.36 -23.96
CA ALA A 156 -2.12 2.32 -24.41
C ALA A 156 -2.78 1.59 -23.23
N VAL A 157 -2.01 1.30 -22.17
CA VAL A 157 -2.52 0.68 -20.94
C VAL A 157 -3.57 1.58 -20.27
N LEU A 158 -3.29 2.87 -20.10
CA LEU A 158 -4.24 3.82 -19.51
C LEU A 158 -5.48 4.01 -20.40
N ALA A 159 -5.33 4.05 -21.73
CA ALA A 159 -6.46 4.12 -22.66
C ALA A 159 -7.36 2.88 -22.56
N ASN A 160 -6.77 1.68 -22.43
CA ASN A 160 -7.50 0.44 -22.20
C ASN A 160 -8.26 0.49 -20.87
N ILE A 161 -7.59 0.87 -19.78
CA ILE A 161 -8.19 1.00 -18.44
C ILE A 161 -9.36 1.99 -18.44
N LYS A 162 -9.17 3.15 -19.08
CA LYS A 162 -10.22 4.17 -19.27
C LYS A 162 -11.46 3.56 -19.92
N SER A 163 -11.27 2.80 -20.99
CA SER A 163 -12.36 2.18 -21.74
C SER A 163 -13.09 1.11 -20.93
N ILE A 164 -12.38 0.17 -20.30
CA ILE A 164 -13.02 -0.95 -19.57
C ILE A 164 -13.70 -0.52 -18.27
N CYS A 165 -13.19 0.53 -17.61
CA CYS A 165 -13.77 1.06 -16.37
C CYS A 165 -14.81 2.18 -16.63
N GLY A 166 -14.88 2.69 -17.86
CA GLY A 166 -15.78 3.77 -18.26
C GLY A 166 -15.43 5.13 -17.65
N PHE A 167 -14.15 5.40 -17.37
CA PHE A 167 -13.72 6.74 -16.92
C PHE A 167 -13.85 7.75 -18.06
N THR A 168 -14.26 8.98 -17.75
CA THR A 168 -14.30 10.07 -18.74
C THR A 168 -12.89 10.46 -19.17
N GLU A 169 -11.96 10.45 -18.23
CA GLU A 169 -10.54 10.72 -18.42
C GLU A 169 -9.71 10.03 -17.33
N ILE A 170 -8.41 9.85 -17.59
CA ILE A 170 -7.42 9.48 -16.58
C ILE A 170 -6.37 10.59 -16.53
N ALA A 171 -6.38 11.38 -15.46
CA ALA A 171 -5.38 12.40 -15.17
C ALA A 171 -4.24 11.77 -14.37
N ALA A 172 -3.25 11.21 -15.06
CA ALA A 172 -2.17 10.43 -14.46
C ALA A 172 -1.03 11.27 -13.83
N GLY A 173 -1.13 12.60 -13.90
CA GLY A 173 -0.10 13.53 -13.42
C GLY A 173 1.16 13.54 -14.28
N ASP A 174 2.20 14.22 -13.82
CA ASP A 174 3.41 14.48 -14.61
C ASP A 174 4.41 13.33 -14.60
N ILE A 175 4.30 12.36 -13.68
CA ILE A 175 5.25 11.24 -13.57
C ILE A 175 4.81 10.06 -14.45
N ILE A 176 3.55 9.66 -14.33
CA ILE A 176 2.98 8.53 -15.06
C ILE A 176 2.69 8.99 -16.49
N GLY A 177 3.29 8.33 -17.48
CA GLY A 177 3.21 8.71 -18.89
C GLY A 177 4.43 9.48 -19.40
N THR A 178 5.25 10.08 -18.52
CA THR A 178 6.50 10.77 -18.92
C THR A 178 7.77 10.07 -18.45
N LYS A 179 7.79 9.57 -17.20
CA LYS A 179 8.91 8.81 -16.62
C LYS A 179 8.63 7.33 -16.62
N ILE A 180 7.38 6.97 -16.33
CA ILE A 180 6.87 5.63 -16.59
C ILE A 180 6.21 5.67 -17.96
N THR A 181 6.91 5.21 -19.00
CA THR A 181 6.42 5.25 -20.40
C THR A 181 6.03 3.89 -20.94
N LYS A 182 6.50 2.81 -20.31
CA LYS A 182 6.27 1.42 -20.72
C LYS A 182 5.89 0.55 -19.53
N CYS A 183 5.02 -0.42 -19.77
CA CYS A 183 4.60 -1.42 -18.80
C CYS A 183 5.07 -2.82 -19.20
N PRO A 184 5.81 -3.55 -18.33
CA PRO A 184 6.15 -4.95 -18.57
C PRO A 184 4.89 -5.79 -18.76
N LYS A 185 4.92 -6.71 -19.72
CA LYS A 185 3.79 -7.57 -20.05
C LYS A 185 3.27 -8.34 -18.83
N ASP A 186 4.14 -8.92 -18.02
CA ASP A 186 3.78 -9.68 -16.81
C ASP A 186 3.08 -8.83 -15.74
N LYS A 187 3.22 -7.50 -15.82
CA LYS A 187 2.55 -6.55 -14.93
C LYS A 187 1.25 -5.99 -15.46
N VAL A 188 0.85 -6.34 -16.69
CA VAL A 188 -0.38 -5.84 -17.34
C VAL A 188 -1.28 -6.99 -17.78
N PHE A 189 -0.72 -7.94 -18.51
CA PHE A 189 -1.47 -8.99 -19.19
C PHE A 189 -2.24 -9.86 -18.20
N GLY A 190 -3.56 -9.91 -18.35
CA GLY A 190 -4.46 -10.70 -17.48
C GLY A 190 -4.68 -10.14 -16.08
N ARG A 191 -4.05 -9.01 -15.71
CA ARG A 191 -4.24 -8.32 -14.42
C ARG A 191 -5.42 -7.35 -14.49
N THR A 192 -5.96 -7.04 -13.32
CA THR A 192 -7.05 -6.07 -13.16
C THR A 192 -6.54 -4.64 -13.30
N ALA A 193 -7.41 -3.72 -13.72
CA ALA A 193 -7.07 -2.30 -13.75
C ALA A 193 -6.61 -1.80 -12.37
N LYS A 194 -7.22 -2.29 -11.28
CA LYS A 194 -6.83 -1.93 -9.92
C LYS A 194 -5.39 -2.29 -9.60
N GLU A 195 -4.96 -3.50 -9.95
CA GLU A 195 -3.59 -3.96 -9.75
C GLU A 195 -2.60 -3.11 -10.54
N ILE A 196 -2.88 -2.87 -11.82
CA ILE A 196 -2.02 -2.07 -12.70
C ILE A 196 -1.90 -0.62 -12.19
N LEU A 197 -3.04 0.00 -11.86
CA LEU A 197 -3.08 1.36 -11.32
C LEU A 197 -2.36 1.46 -9.97
N SER A 198 -2.46 0.42 -9.13
CA SER A 198 -1.79 0.40 -7.82
C SER A 198 -0.27 0.32 -7.98
N ASP A 199 0.23 -0.53 -8.89
CA ASP A 199 1.66 -0.62 -9.20
C ASP A 199 2.20 0.72 -9.75
N LEU A 200 1.44 1.39 -10.63
CA LEU A 200 1.80 2.71 -11.16
C LEU A 200 1.78 3.79 -10.08
N ALA A 201 0.77 3.77 -9.22
CA ALA A 201 0.61 4.73 -8.13
C ALA A 201 1.72 4.59 -7.08
N GLU A 202 2.10 3.37 -6.74
CA GLU A 202 3.23 3.08 -5.85
C GLU A 202 4.55 3.55 -6.45
N ALA A 203 4.79 3.27 -7.73
CA ALA A 203 5.98 3.73 -8.44
C ALA A 203 6.10 5.26 -8.50
N ALA A 204 4.97 5.96 -8.68
CA ALA A 204 4.91 7.41 -8.72
C ALA A 204 4.72 8.07 -7.33
N CYS A 205 4.67 7.28 -6.25
CA CYS A 205 4.47 7.73 -4.88
C CYS A 205 3.21 8.60 -4.70
N GLY A 206 2.04 8.03 -4.94
CA GLY A 206 0.75 8.70 -4.77
C GLY A 206 -0.42 7.74 -4.84
N CYS A 207 -1.63 8.26 -4.97
CA CYS A 207 -2.84 7.44 -5.04
C CYS A 207 -3.85 7.98 -6.04
N PHE A 208 -4.62 7.08 -6.65
CA PHE A 208 -5.70 7.44 -7.57
C PHE A 208 -7.04 7.59 -6.83
N PHE A 209 -7.85 8.56 -7.26
CA PHE A 209 -9.21 8.76 -6.79
C PHE A 209 -10.12 9.17 -7.96
N VAL A 210 -11.44 9.04 -7.78
CA VAL A 210 -12.40 9.46 -8.80
C VAL A 210 -12.99 10.83 -8.45
N GLN A 211 -12.95 11.78 -9.38
CA GLN A 211 -13.59 13.08 -9.23
C GLN A 211 -14.33 13.43 -10.52
N GLY A 212 -15.65 13.65 -10.47
CA GLY A 212 -16.44 14.00 -11.65
C GLY A 212 -16.36 12.96 -12.80
N GLY A 213 -16.16 11.68 -12.47
CA GLY A 213 -15.97 10.61 -13.46
C GLY A 213 -14.54 10.48 -14.03
N VAL A 214 -13.65 11.40 -13.68
CA VAL A 214 -12.22 11.37 -14.02
C VAL A 214 -11.47 10.59 -12.95
N LEU A 215 -10.56 9.70 -13.35
CA LEU A 215 -9.61 9.06 -12.45
C LEU A 215 -8.36 9.95 -12.33
N THR A 216 -8.15 10.55 -11.16
CA THR A 216 -7.08 11.53 -10.92
C THR A 216 -6.01 10.95 -10.01
N PHE A 217 -4.75 11.11 -10.42
CA PHE A 217 -3.58 10.80 -9.59
C PHE A 217 -3.25 11.96 -8.66
N LEU A 218 -3.11 11.67 -7.37
CA LEU A 218 -2.66 12.61 -6.35
C LEU A 218 -1.30 12.17 -5.79
N PRO A 219 -0.23 12.94 -6.04
CA PRO A 219 1.09 12.68 -5.46
C PRO A 219 1.09 12.80 -3.93
N PHE A 220 1.98 12.05 -3.28
CA PHE A 220 2.23 12.18 -1.84
C PHE A 220 2.58 13.63 -1.46
N ALA A 221 2.09 14.06 -0.29
CA ALA A 221 2.31 15.39 0.26
C ALA A 221 1.93 16.54 -0.70
N CYS A 222 1.10 16.29 -1.72
CA CYS A 222 0.58 17.37 -2.55
C CYS A 222 -0.23 18.36 -1.70
N GLY A 223 -0.24 19.62 -2.13
CA GLY A 223 -1.18 20.61 -1.61
C GLY A 223 -2.62 20.26 -2.01
N ALA A 224 -3.55 21.17 -1.74
CA ALA A 224 -4.92 21.00 -2.20
C ALA A 224 -4.95 20.85 -3.72
N SER A 225 -5.44 19.70 -4.20
CA SER A 225 -5.55 19.37 -5.63
C SER A 225 -6.97 19.60 -6.15
N SER A 226 -7.93 19.83 -5.26
CA SER A 226 -9.29 20.24 -5.57
C SER A 226 -9.62 21.60 -4.94
N ALA A 227 -10.85 22.07 -5.12
CA ALA A 227 -11.33 23.32 -4.55
C ALA A 227 -11.07 23.42 -3.03
N LEU A 228 -10.83 24.64 -2.57
CA LEU A 228 -10.71 24.97 -1.16
C LEU A 228 -12.09 25.13 -0.55
N PHE A 229 -12.32 24.52 0.61
CA PHE A 229 -13.58 24.59 1.33
C PHE A 229 -13.36 25.20 2.71
N SER A 230 -14.23 26.12 3.11
CA SER A 230 -14.22 26.64 4.47
C SER A 230 -15.05 25.74 5.38
N ALA A 231 -14.52 25.44 6.56
CA ALA A 231 -15.29 24.81 7.63
C ALA A 231 -15.89 25.90 8.54
N ASP A 232 -17.22 26.02 8.57
CA ASP A 232 -17.90 27.10 9.30
C ASP A 232 -17.86 26.90 10.82
N LYS A 233 -18.09 25.66 11.25
CA LYS A 233 -18.09 25.26 12.66
C LYS A 233 -17.39 23.92 12.78
N TYR A 234 -16.36 23.85 13.60
CA TYR A 234 -15.53 22.66 13.74
C TYR A 234 -15.11 22.45 15.19
N SER A 235 -14.90 21.19 15.56
CA SER A 235 -14.25 20.81 16.80
C SER A 235 -12.77 21.22 16.79
N SER A 236 -12.11 21.20 17.93
CA SER A 236 -10.64 21.33 17.98
C SER A 236 -9.98 20.38 16.98
N ILE A 237 -8.96 20.89 16.28
CA ILE A 237 -8.17 20.10 15.34
C ILE A 237 -7.15 19.30 16.13
N GLU A 238 -7.20 17.98 15.97
CA GLU A 238 -6.20 17.08 16.50
C GLU A 238 -5.10 16.91 15.46
N TYR A 239 -3.86 17.22 15.83
CA TYR A 239 -2.71 17.06 14.94
C TYR A 239 -1.94 15.80 15.29
N GLY A 240 -1.63 15.01 14.26
CA GLY A 240 -0.75 13.84 14.36
C GLY A 240 0.68 14.14 13.93
N LEU A 241 1.42 13.08 13.60
CA LEU A 241 2.80 13.16 13.15
C LEU A 241 2.95 13.94 11.83
N THR A 242 4.14 14.50 11.66
CA THR A 242 4.55 15.19 10.43
C THR A 242 5.67 14.40 9.77
N LYS A 243 5.61 14.24 8.45
CA LYS A 243 6.65 13.61 7.63
C LYS A 243 7.06 14.57 6.52
N VAL A 244 8.36 14.78 6.38
CA VAL A 244 8.96 15.54 5.29
C VAL A 244 9.95 14.59 4.61
N CYS A 245 9.80 14.36 3.32
CA CYS A 245 10.71 13.47 2.61
C CYS A 245 11.88 14.28 2.03
N GLY A 246 13.11 13.91 2.42
CA GLY A 246 14.34 14.50 1.87
C GLY A 246 15.08 13.58 0.91
N SER A 247 14.72 12.29 0.87
CA SER A 247 15.28 11.30 -0.04
C SER A 247 14.25 10.25 -0.48
N VAL A 248 14.54 9.64 -1.62
CA VAL A 248 13.81 8.50 -2.19
C VAL A 248 14.84 7.42 -2.53
N ILE A 249 14.52 6.18 -2.18
CA ILE A 249 15.26 4.99 -2.59
C ILE A 249 14.26 4.10 -3.32
N MET A 250 14.53 3.80 -4.58
CA MET A 250 13.73 2.88 -5.39
C MET A 250 14.50 1.59 -5.69
N THR A 251 13.82 0.45 -5.73
CA THR A 251 14.43 -0.81 -6.14
C THR A 251 13.53 -1.58 -7.11
N ASP A 252 14.13 -2.14 -8.16
CA ASP A 252 13.47 -3.06 -9.10
C ASP A 252 13.61 -4.54 -8.67
N GLY A 253 14.17 -4.79 -7.48
CA GLY A 253 14.50 -6.12 -6.94
C GLY A 253 15.93 -6.58 -7.23
N SER A 254 16.64 -5.93 -8.17
CA SER A 254 18.04 -6.24 -8.50
C SER A 254 18.97 -5.04 -8.28
N ARG A 255 18.50 -3.84 -8.63
CA ARG A 255 19.21 -2.58 -8.55
C ARG A 255 18.49 -1.66 -7.58
N THR A 256 19.25 -0.69 -7.08
CA THR A 256 18.76 0.35 -6.19
C THR A 256 19.14 1.70 -6.78
N TYR A 257 18.16 2.58 -6.85
CA TYR A 257 18.27 3.95 -7.36
C TYR A 257 17.94 4.88 -6.21
N ALA A 258 18.83 5.83 -5.90
CA ALA A 258 18.62 6.77 -4.82
C ALA A 258 18.64 8.20 -5.37
N SER A 259 17.77 9.06 -4.84
CA SER A 259 17.74 10.48 -5.17
C SER A 259 17.37 11.32 -3.95
N GLY A 260 17.88 12.54 -3.87
CA GLY A 260 17.78 13.41 -2.69
C GLY A 260 19.05 13.43 -1.83
N GLY A 261 18.94 13.95 -0.61
CA GLY A 261 20.07 14.12 0.32
C GLY A 261 20.17 13.03 1.38
N ASP A 262 21.25 13.05 2.16
CA ASP A 262 21.41 12.16 3.31
C ASP A 262 20.38 12.50 4.39
N THR A 263 19.44 11.59 4.63
CA THR A 263 18.44 11.70 5.68
C THR A 263 18.28 10.39 6.43
N ASP A 264 17.60 10.41 7.57
CA ASP A 264 17.29 9.19 8.30
C ASP A 264 16.20 8.34 7.59
N ALA A 265 15.96 7.14 8.12
CA ALA A 265 14.97 6.22 7.58
C ALA A 265 13.54 6.79 7.58
N TYR A 266 13.19 7.65 8.54
CA TYR A 266 11.85 8.25 8.63
C TYR A 266 11.63 9.32 7.54
N HIS A 267 12.68 10.03 7.13
CA HIS A 267 12.64 11.05 6.08
C HIS A 267 12.97 10.50 4.67
N THR A 268 13.20 9.19 4.56
CA THR A 268 13.43 8.46 3.31
C THR A 268 12.17 7.74 2.84
N MET A 269 11.81 7.86 1.55
CA MET A 269 10.74 7.07 0.91
C MET A 269 11.34 5.85 0.18
N LYS A 270 11.00 4.62 0.57
CA LYS A 270 11.56 3.36 0.03
C LYS A 270 10.63 2.60 -0.94
N ILE A 271 10.68 2.87 -2.23
CA ILE A 271 9.73 2.34 -3.21
C ILE A 271 10.25 1.04 -3.85
N SER A 272 9.48 -0.05 -3.78
CA SER A 272 9.78 -1.26 -4.55
C SER A 272 8.89 -1.31 -5.79
N SER A 273 9.49 -1.25 -6.97
CA SER A 273 8.75 -1.19 -8.23
C SER A 273 9.58 -1.66 -9.40
N VAL A 274 8.96 -2.44 -10.30
CA VAL A 274 9.59 -2.81 -11.58
C VAL A 274 9.87 -1.63 -12.50
N TYR A 275 9.29 -0.47 -12.20
CA TYR A 275 9.49 0.77 -12.95
C TYR A 275 10.68 1.59 -12.41
N ALA A 276 11.36 1.11 -11.36
CA ALA A 276 12.43 1.86 -10.71
C ALA A 276 13.55 2.19 -11.72
N SER A 277 13.88 3.48 -11.80
CA SER A 277 14.99 4.01 -12.59
C SER A 277 15.55 5.25 -11.90
N GLU A 278 16.73 5.69 -12.33
CA GLU A 278 17.34 6.92 -11.82
C GLU A 278 16.48 8.15 -12.14
N GLU A 279 15.92 8.22 -13.35
CA GLU A 279 15.04 9.30 -13.79
C GLU A 279 13.72 9.33 -13.02
N LEU A 280 13.17 8.14 -12.71
CA LEU A 280 11.95 8.05 -11.90
C LEU A 280 12.22 8.47 -10.45
N ALA A 281 13.32 8.02 -9.85
CA ALA A 281 13.71 8.42 -8.50
C ALA A 281 13.89 9.94 -8.41
N GLY A 282 14.55 10.54 -9.40
CA GLY A 282 14.70 11.99 -9.53
C GLY A 282 13.38 12.75 -9.67
N ALA A 283 12.44 12.23 -10.46
CA ALA A 283 11.13 12.84 -10.63
C ALA A 283 10.26 12.75 -9.36
N VAL A 284 10.28 11.61 -8.67
CA VAL A 284 9.54 11.42 -7.42
C VAL A 284 10.08 12.35 -6.34
N ILE A 285 11.41 12.42 -6.13
CA ILE A 285 11.96 13.36 -5.15
C ILE A 285 11.61 14.80 -5.51
N GLY A 286 11.73 15.20 -6.78
CA GLY A 286 11.34 16.54 -7.23
C GLY A 286 9.87 16.88 -6.94
N ALA A 287 8.98 15.88 -6.97
CA ALA A 287 7.57 16.06 -6.65
C ALA A 287 7.27 16.16 -5.14
N ILE A 288 8.10 15.58 -4.27
CA ILE A 288 7.81 15.49 -2.82
C ILE A 288 8.79 16.27 -1.92
N GLN A 289 9.93 16.71 -2.45
CA GLN A 289 11.01 17.32 -1.67
C GLN A 289 10.51 18.57 -0.93
N ASN A 290 10.84 18.66 0.35
CA ASN A 290 10.47 19.76 1.26
C ASN A 290 8.95 19.98 1.43
N LYS A 291 8.10 19.08 0.91
CA LYS A 291 6.66 19.13 1.18
C LYS A 291 6.39 18.44 2.51
N SER A 292 5.58 19.11 3.34
CA SER A 292 5.20 18.61 4.66
C SER A 292 3.88 17.86 4.59
N TYR A 293 3.92 16.57 4.90
CA TYR A 293 2.74 15.80 5.22
C TYR A 293 2.47 15.92 6.71
N ARG A 294 1.35 16.50 7.11
CA ARG A 294 0.91 16.55 8.51
C ARG A 294 -0.41 15.81 8.65
N ALA A 295 -0.42 14.80 9.52
CA ALA A 295 -1.64 14.10 9.90
C ALA A 295 -2.53 15.01 10.76
N TRP A 296 -3.84 14.91 10.60
CA TRP A 296 -4.80 15.67 11.39
C TRP A 296 -6.19 15.05 11.35
N SER A 297 -7.06 15.41 12.28
CA SER A 297 -8.48 15.05 12.26
C SER A 297 -9.34 16.11 12.94
N CYS A 298 -10.57 16.28 12.45
CA CYS A 298 -11.59 17.06 13.15
C CYS A 298 -13.00 16.61 12.74
N ARG A 299 -14.00 17.14 13.45
CA ARG A 299 -15.40 17.10 13.04
C ARG A 299 -15.86 18.50 12.67
N ALA A 300 -16.53 18.66 11.55
CA ALA A 300 -16.99 19.95 11.08
C ALA A 300 -18.36 19.89 10.41
N LEU A 301 -19.07 21.01 10.49
CA LEU A 301 -20.13 21.35 9.55
C LEU A 301 -19.50 21.91 8.28
N VAL A 302 -19.87 21.34 7.14
CA VAL A 302 -19.37 21.75 5.83
C VAL A 302 -20.52 22.12 4.91
N SER A 303 -20.28 23.05 3.98
CA SER A 303 -21.26 23.47 2.99
C SER A 303 -21.17 22.69 1.68
N THR A 304 -20.08 21.94 1.48
CA THR A 304 -19.79 21.17 0.26
C THR A 304 -19.15 19.85 0.62
N TYR A 305 -19.34 18.84 -0.25
CA TYR A 305 -18.66 17.55 -0.15
C TYR A 305 -17.12 17.73 -0.23
N PRO A 306 -16.37 17.40 0.84
CA PRO A 306 -14.91 17.42 0.78
C PRO A 306 -14.45 16.21 -0.04
N ALA A 307 -14.00 16.43 -1.27
CA ALA A 307 -13.42 15.37 -2.10
C ALA A 307 -12.02 14.96 -1.60
N PRO A 308 -11.53 13.76 -1.95
CA PRO A 308 -10.15 13.38 -1.66
C PRO A 308 -9.15 14.40 -2.20
N GLY A 309 -8.18 14.82 -1.37
CA GLY A 309 -7.20 15.86 -1.72
C GLY A 309 -7.70 17.30 -1.57
N ALA A 310 -8.92 17.51 -1.06
CA ALA A 310 -9.43 18.86 -0.82
C ALA A 310 -8.67 19.60 0.27
N GLY A 311 -8.51 20.91 0.07
CA GLY A 311 -8.00 21.80 1.11
C GLY A 311 -9.14 22.31 1.97
N ILE A 312 -9.06 22.07 3.27
CA ILE A 312 -10.05 22.53 4.25
C ILE A 312 -9.45 23.70 5.02
N THR A 313 -10.09 24.86 4.90
CA THR A 313 -9.69 26.11 5.51
C THR A 313 -10.38 26.27 6.86
N PHE A 314 -9.57 26.38 7.90
CA PHE A 314 -9.94 26.66 9.30
C PHE A 314 -9.35 28.02 9.68
N GLY A 315 -10.11 29.10 9.46
CA GLY A 315 -9.58 30.46 9.60
C GLY A 315 -8.45 30.72 8.60
N GLU A 316 -7.22 30.91 9.08
CA GLU A 316 -6.03 31.13 8.23
C GLU A 316 -5.28 29.84 7.87
N THR A 317 -5.63 28.70 8.48
CA THR A 317 -4.93 27.43 8.26
C THR A 317 -5.66 26.59 7.21
N THR A 318 -4.96 26.13 6.19
CA THR A 318 -5.50 25.16 5.19
C THR A 318 -4.86 23.79 5.39
N LEU A 319 -5.69 22.75 5.51
CA LEU A 319 -5.24 21.37 5.70
C LEU A 319 -5.84 20.45 4.64
N VAL A 320 -5.03 19.58 4.05
CA VAL A 320 -5.46 18.66 2.98
C VAL A 320 -6.09 17.40 3.58
N THR A 321 -7.25 16.97 3.07
CA THR A 321 -7.92 15.73 3.48
C THR A 321 -7.51 14.53 2.61
N ASN A 322 -7.28 13.36 3.23
CA ASN A 322 -7.20 12.08 2.52
C ASN A 322 -8.15 11.01 3.11
N PHE A 323 -8.91 11.36 4.15
CA PHE A 323 -10.07 10.61 4.60
C PHE A 323 -11.21 11.55 4.98
N CYS A 324 -12.43 11.11 4.73
CA CYS A 324 -13.64 11.79 5.14
C CYS A 324 -14.76 10.78 5.36
N ARG A 325 -15.62 11.05 6.33
CA ARG A 325 -16.91 10.43 6.55
C ARG A 325 -17.94 11.55 6.66
N LEU A 326 -18.72 11.72 5.60
CA LEU A 326 -19.77 12.71 5.48
C LEU A 326 -21.12 12.08 5.77
N ARG A 327 -21.82 12.56 6.80
CA ARG A 327 -23.23 12.25 7.05
C ARG A 327 -24.09 13.34 6.44
N ILE A 328 -25.03 12.94 5.61
CA ILE A 328 -25.95 13.85 4.92
C ILE A 328 -27.29 13.76 5.63
N THR A 329 -27.81 14.91 6.07
CA THR A 329 -29.07 15.01 6.83
C THR A 329 -29.87 16.21 6.34
N ASP A 330 -31.16 16.27 6.67
CA ASP A 330 -32.03 17.41 6.33
C ASP A 330 -31.56 18.75 6.91
N PHE A 331 -30.67 18.72 7.91
CA PHE A 331 -30.12 19.91 8.56
C PHE A 331 -28.76 20.34 8.00
N GLY A 332 -28.16 19.56 7.10
CA GLY A 332 -26.88 19.85 6.47
C GLY A 332 -25.89 18.68 6.49
N LEU A 333 -24.63 19.01 6.20
CA LEU A 333 -23.55 18.05 6.01
C LEU A 333 -22.60 18.04 7.20
N TYR A 334 -22.46 16.88 7.84
CA TYR A 334 -21.60 16.68 9.00
C TYR A 334 -20.44 15.79 8.60
N ALA A 335 -19.22 16.32 8.65
CA ALA A 335 -18.02 15.62 8.23
C ALA A 335 -17.14 15.27 9.43
N GLU A 336 -16.69 14.02 9.49
CA GLU A 336 -15.51 13.59 10.24
C GLU A 336 -14.38 13.38 9.23
N MET A 337 -13.35 14.22 9.25
CA MET A 337 -12.37 14.27 8.17
C MET A 337 -10.98 14.57 8.70
N GLY A 338 -9.99 14.29 7.85
CA GLY A 338 -8.62 14.59 8.19
C GLY A 338 -7.62 14.01 7.19
N ARG A 339 -6.41 13.84 7.69
CA ARG A 339 -5.30 13.20 6.99
C ARG A 339 -4.72 12.08 7.86
N ASN A 340 -4.70 10.86 7.35
CA ASN A 340 -4.27 9.65 8.06
C ASN A 340 -2.90 9.81 8.72
N SER A 341 -2.71 9.16 9.87
CA SER A 341 -1.42 9.18 10.56
C SER A 341 -0.34 8.47 9.75
N VAL A 342 0.89 8.98 9.83
CA VAL A 342 2.08 8.27 9.35
C VAL A 342 2.42 7.22 10.39
N GLN A 343 2.62 5.96 9.99
CA GLN A 343 3.29 4.96 10.84
C GLN A 343 4.71 4.72 10.33
N GLU A 344 5.68 4.61 11.25
CA GLU A 344 7.11 4.44 10.90
C GLU A 344 7.39 3.13 10.13
N ASN A 345 6.55 2.12 10.33
CA ASN A 345 6.66 0.78 9.76
C ASN A 345 5.85 0.58 8.46
N GLU A 346 5.11 1.59 8.00
CA GLU A 346 4.20 1.45 6.86
C GLU A 346 4.92 1.26 5.52
N TYR A 347 6.23 1.55 5.50
CA TYR A 347 7.09 1.49 4.31
C TYR A 347 8.48 0.91 4.60
N ASP A 348 8.57 -0.05 5.53
CA ASP A 348 9.79 -0.84 5.72
C ASP A 348 9.59 -2.28 5.26
N PRO A 349 10.05 -2.68 4.06
CA PRO A 349 10.05 -4.09 3.64
C PRO A 349 10.93 -4.98 4.54
N LEU A 350 11.69 -4.41 5.48
CA LEU A 350 12.35 -5.16 6.55
C LEU A 350 11.37 -5.73 7.59
N ALA A 351 10.14 -5.21 7.69
CA ALA A 351 9.10 -5.83 8.52
C ALA A 351 8.75 -7.24 8.00
N ASP A 352 8.84 -7.46 6.68
CA ASP A 352 8.68 -8.78 6.07
C ASP A 352 9.93 -9.66 6.18
N ARG A 353 11.10 -9.11 6.58
CA ARG A 353 12.33 -9.88 6.84
C ARG A 353 12.43 -10.41 8.27
N VAL A 354 11.50 -10.03 9.15
CA VAL A 354 11.36 -10.62 10.50
C VAL A 354 10.21 -11.61 10.50
N GLN A 355 10.21 -12.56 9.56
CA GLN A 355 9.31 -13.71 9.65
C GLN A 355 9.83 -14.68 10.70
N ILE A 356 8.99 -14.96 11.70
CA ILE A 356 9.25 -15.99 12.70
C ILE A 356 9.49 -17.32 11.97
N GLY A 357 10.71 -17.84 12.05
CA GLY A 357 11.10 -19.10 11.42
C GLY A 357 12.11 -18.98 10.28
N GLU A 358 12.38 -17.80 9.75
CA GLU A 358 13.33 -17.60 8.65
C GLU A 358 14.77 -17.40 9.17
N VAL A 359 15.74 -17.98 8.46
CA VAL A 359 17.18 -17.90 8.78
C VAL A 359 17.79 -16.72 8.02
N ASN A 360 18.28 -15.72 8.74
CA ASN A 360 18.99 -14.57 8.20
C ASN A 360 20.46 -14.60 8.66
N GLY A 361 21.32 -15.15 7.78
CA GLY A 361 22.71 -15.45 8.12
C GLY A 361 22.78 -16.46 9.26
N SER A 362 23.62 -16.20 10.26
CA SER A 362 23.75 -17.10 11.42
C SER A 362 22.66 -16.92 12.50
N THR A 363 21.54 -16.24 12.21
CA THR A 363 20.47 -16.01 13.20
C THR A 363 19.09 -16.34 12.64
N LYS A 364 18.20 -16.82 13.51
CA LYS A 364 16.79 -17.14 13.22
C LYS A 364 15.92 -16.63 14.36
N MET A 365 14.93 -15.83 14.03
CA MET A 365 13.98 -15.33 15.02
C MET A 365 12.83 -16.34 15.18
N THR A 366 12.56 -16.79 16.40
CA THR A 366 11.53 -17.78 16.72
C THR A 366 10.52 -17.21 17.70
N ARG A 367 9.37 -17.89 17.92
CA ARG A 367 8.40 -17.49 18.95
C ARG A 367 8.98 -17.49 20.37
N GLN A 368 10.14 -18.13 20.57
CA GLN A 368 10.84 -18.24 21.84
C GLN A 368 12.04 -17.29 21.95
N GLY A 369 12.25 -16.40 20.97
CA GLY A 369 13.39 -15.47 20.92
C GLY A 369 14.35 -15.77 19.78
N ILE A 370 15.57 -15.23 19.87
CA ILE A 370 16.62 -15.36 18.83
C ILE A 370 17.37 -16.68 19.02
N LYS A 371 17.51 -17.45 17.94
CA LYS A 371 18.41 -18.60 17.85
C LYS A 371 19.57 -18.29 16.91
N PHE A 372 20.74 -18.86 17.19
CA PHE A 372 21.87 -18.89 16.27
C PHE A 372 21.82 -20.16 15.44
N VAL A 373 22.07 -20.05 14.14
CA VAL A 373 22.01 -21.16 13.19
C VAL A 373 23.38 -21.33 12.55
N ASN A 374 23.93 -22.54 12.61
CA ASN A 374 25.05 -22.92 11.77
C ASN A 374 24.51 -23.41 10.42
N GLU A 375 24.71 -22.63 9.36
CA GLU A 375 24.18 -22.91 8.02
C GLU A 375 24.69 -24.24 7.44
N ASN A 376 25.90 -24.67 7.81
CA ASN A 376 26.50 -25.90 7.29
C ASN A 376 25.89 -27.17 7.89
N SER A 377 25.53 -27.14 9.18
CA SER A 377 25.01 -28.31 9.90
C SER A 377 23.50 -28.25 10.16
N LYS A 378 22.84 -27.12 9.85
CA LYS A 378 21.44 -26.82 10.18
C LYS A 378 21.10 -26.97 11.67
N THR A 379 22.10 -26.87 12.52
CA THR A 379 21.93 -26.96 13.98
C THR A 379 21.54 -25.59 14.53
N GLU A 380 20.48 -25.55 15.33
CA GLU A 380 19.98 -24.34 16.00
C GLU A 380 20.43 -24.32 17.47
N TYR A 381 21.00 -23.20 17.91
CA TYR A 381 21.40 -22.95 19.28
C TYR A 381 20.55 -21.81 19.84
N GLY A 382 19.83 -22.07 20.93
CA GLY A 382 18.92 -21.10 21.54
C GLY A 382 19.14 -20.94 23.03
N PHE A 383 18.47 -19.94 23.58
CA PHE A 383 18.27 -19.78 25.01
C PHE A 383 16.91 -20.37 25.36
N GLU A 384 16.87 -21.27 26.33
CA GLU A 384 15.62 -21.73 26.92
C GLU A 384 15.45 -21.12 28.30
N MET A 385 14.29 -20.53 28.55
CA MET A 385 13.92 -20.09 29.89
C MET A 385 13.53 -21.33 30.70
N ALA A 386 14.42 -21.77 31.60
CA ALA A 386 13.97 -22.57 32.72
C ALA A 386 13.18 -21.63 33.64
N GLY A 387 12.09 -22.10 34.25
CA GLY A 387 11.31 -21.28 35.19
C GLY A 387 12.20 -20.60 36.25
N GLU A 388 11.66 -19.55 36.87
CA GLU A 388 12.35 -18.73 37.90
C GLU A 388 13.43 -17.78 37.36
N GLY A 389 13.37 -17.40 36.08
CA GLY A 389 14.23 -16.36 35.52
C GLY A 389 15.63 -16.83 35.13
N ILE A 390 15.86 -18.14 35.06
CA ILE A 390 17.14 -18.74 34.67
C ILE A 390 17.14 -19.05 33.17
N ALA A 391 18.02 -18.39 32.41
CA ALA A 391 18.24 -18.72 30.99
C ALA A 391 19.29 -19.84 30.86
N ARG A 392 18.90 -20.98 30.27
CA ARG A 392 19.81 -22.08 29.95
C ARG A 392 20.28 -21.93 28.50
N PHE A 393 21.60 -21.85 28.31
CA PHE A 393 22.22 -21.81 27.00
C PHE A 393 22.61 -23.24 26.57
N ALA A 394 22.18 -23.66 25.38
CA ALA A 394 22.34 -25.04 24.90
C ALA A 394 23.76 -25.37 24.33
N GLY A 395 24.82 -24.72 24.79
CA GLY A 395 26.19 -25.02 24.33
C GLY A 395 27.30 -24.40 25.19
N ALA A 396 28.54 -24.86 25.04
CA ALA A 396 29.71 -24.19 25.57
C ALA A 396 30.56 -23.69 24.40
N ILE A 397 30.92 -22.41 24.37
CA ILE A 397 31.82 -21.84 23.34
C ILE A 397 33.20 -21.69 23.96
N LEU A 398 34.23 -22.28 23.35
CA LEU A 398 35.63 -22.08 23.73
C LEU A 398 36.40 -21.50 22.56
N ASN A 399 37.12 -20.39 22.80
CA ASN A 399 38.05 -19.77 21.85
C ASN A 399 37.48 -19.59 20.43
N GLY A 400 36.21 -19.16 20.32
CA GLY A 400 35.54 -18.91 19.04
C GLY A 400 35.22 -20.18 18.23
N MET A 401 35.45 -21.37 18.78
CA MET A 401 35.11 -22.65 18.15
C MET A 401 33.84 -23.23 18.77
N MET A 402 32.97 -23.73 17.89
CA MET A 402 31.74 -24.43 18.28
C MET A 402 32.03 -25.91 18.54
N PRO A 403 31.42 -26.54 19.55
CA PRO A 403 31.57 -27.97 19.80
C PRO A 403 30.87 -28.78 18.72
N THR A 404 31.45 -29.92 18.32
CA THR A 404 30.87 -30.84 17.32
C THR A 404 29.98 -31.90 17.95
N ALA A 405 30.12 -32.17 19.26
CA ALA A 405 29.24 -33.04 20.02
C ALA A 405 29.29 -32.69 21.52
N VAL A 406 28.15 -32.80 22.20
CA VAL A 406 28.02 -32.62 23.66
C VAL A 406 27.31 -33.84 24.26
N LYS A 407 27.87 -34.40 25.33
CA LYS A 407 27.23 -35.47 26.12
C LYS A 407 27.35 -35.16 27.62
N ILE A 408 26.34 -35.53 28.39
CA ILE A 408 26.44 -35.60 29.85
C ILE A 408 27.22 -36.87 30.18
N ALA A 409 28.24 -36.77 31.04
CA ALA A 409 29.01 -37.93 31.48
C ALA A 409 28.08 -38.91 32.23
N GLU A 410 28.38 -40.22 32.19
CA GLU A 410 27.52 -41.26 32.79
C GLU A 410 27.26 -41.08 34.29
N ASN A 411 28.14 -40.33 34.97
CA ASN A 411 28.00 -39.99 36.38
C ASN A 411 27.02 -38.82 36.67
N GLY A 412 26.50 -38.15 35.63
CA GLY A 412 25.55 -37.04 35.72
C GLY A 412 26.10 -35.73 36.32
N LYS A 413 27.40 -35.65 36.61
CA LYS A 413 28.03 -34.53 37.34
C LYS A 413 29.05 -33.73 36.53
N SER A 414 29.27 -34.12 35.28
CA SER A 414 30.14 -33.40 34.35
C SER A 414 29.57 -33.44 32.93
N LEU A 415 29.97 -32.45 32.14
CA LEU A 415 29.60 -32.31 30.73
C LEU A 415 30.86 -32.51 29.89
N ARG A 416 30.77 -33.31 28.82
CA ARG A 416 31.87 -33.55 27.89
C ARG A 416 31.54 -32.94 26.53
N ALA A 417 32.43 -32.09 26.03
CA ALA A 417 32.30 -31.47 24.72
C ALA A 417 33.51 -31.81 23.83
N ASN A 418 33.23 -32.21 22.59
CA ASN A 418 34.25 -32.46 21.58
C ASN A 418 34.44 -31.23 20.69
N TYR A 419 35.68 -30.78 20.55
CA TYR A 419 36.09 -29.76 19.60
C TYR A 419 37.12 -30.37 18.64
N ASN A 420 36.66 -30.79 17.46
CA ASN A 420 37.51 -31.32 16.39
C ASN A 420 38.54 -32.38 16.85
N GLY A 421 38.09 -33.35 17.64
CA GLY A 421 38.90 -34.49 18.10
C GLY A 421 39.50 -34.32 19.48
N LYS A 422 39.44 -33.13 20.09
CA LYS A 422 39.82 -32.88 21.49
C LYS A 422 38.58 -32.88 22.38
N ILE A 423 38.61 -33.64 23.47
CA ILE A 423 37.48 -33.74 24.42
C ILE A 423 37.83 -32.93 25.67
N PHE A 424 36.93 -32.04 26.06
CA PHE A 424 37.02 -31.28 27.30
C PHE A 424 35.91 -31.73 28.24
N GLU A 425 36.27 -31.96 29.49
CA GLU A 425 35.32 -32.26 30.56
C GLU A 425 35.18 -31.05 31.48
N TYR A 426 33.92 -30.68 31.70
CA TYR A 426 33.50 -29.58 32.54
C TYR A 426 32.88 -30.18 33.79
N ALA A 427 33.58 -30.10 34.92
CA ALA A 427 33.02 -30.50 36.19
C ALA A 427 32.04 -29.42 36.68
N ILE A 428 30.87 -29.87 37.13
CA ILE A 428 29.87 -29.00 37.76
C ILE A 428 30.07 -29.14 39.26
N THR A 429 30.80 -28.21 39.87
CA THR A 429 30.85 -28.07 41.33
C THR A 429 29.93 -26.94 41.75
N GLU A 430 29.02 -27.22 42.69
CA GLU A 430 28.20 -26.21 43.35
C GLU A 430 28.99 -25.65 44.55
N ASP A 431 29.01 -24.32 44.70
CA ASP A 431 29.46 -23.71 45.95
C ASP A 431 28.37 -23.80 47.03
N ASN A 432 28.70 -23.34 48.24
CA ASN A 432 27.79 -23.41 49.40
C ASN A 432 26.49 -22.60 49.22
N ASP A 433 26.41 -21.75 48.19
CA ASP A 433 25.25 -20.94 47.85
C ASP A 433 24.48 -21.51 46.63
N GLY A 434 24.90 -22.67 46.11
CA GLY A 434 24.27 -23.36 44.98
C GLY A 434 24.67 -22.79 43.61
N ASN A 435 25.71 -21.95 43.53
CA ASN A 435 26.20 -21.45 42.24
C ASN A 435 27.10 -22.49 41.57
N ILE A 436 26.94 -22.66 40.27
CA ILE A 436 27.78 -23.56 39.47
C ILE A 436 29.11 -22.89 39.14
N ILE A 437 30.21 -23.45 39.63
CA ILE A 437 31.58 -23.07 39.26
C ILE A 437 32.09 -24.07 38.21
N PRO A 438 32.21 -23.69 36.92
CA PRO A 438 32.75 -24.57 35.90
C PRO A 438 34.28 -24.63 36.02
N THR A 439 34.82 -25.84 36.25
CA THR A 439 36.26 -26.11 36.10
C THR A 439 36.49 -26.94 34.84
N THR A 440 37.48 -26.55 34.03
CA THR A 440 37.77 -27.18 32.74
C THR A 440 39.07 -27.98 32.78
N SER A 441 39.04 -29.17 32.18
CA SER A 441 40.25 -29.96 31.94
C SER A 441 40.16 -30.65 30.57
N GLU A 442 41.28 -30.68 29.83
CA GLU A 442 41.41 -31.47 28.60
C GLU A 442 41.62 -32.94 29.02
N VAL A 443 40.85 -33.84 28.42
CA VAL A 443 40.89 -35.28 28.75
C VAL A 443 41.23 -36.07 27.50
N SER A 444 42.20 -36.97 27.59
CA SER A 444 42.54 -37.92 26.53
C SER A 444 41.51 -39.05 26.51
N GLY A 445 40.85 -39.27 25.36
CA GLY A 445 39.82 -40.29 25.22
C GLY A 445 40.34 -41.71 25.43
N ASP A 446 39.79 -42.39 26.43
CA ASP A 446 39.18 -43.73 26.31
C ASP A 446 38.43 -44.04 27.63
N GLY A 447 37.10 -43.93 27.58
CA GLY A 447 36.17 -44.17 28.69
C GLY A 447 34.98 -43.22 28.63
#